data_AF-A0A3A9BF26-F1
#
_entry.id   AF-A0A3A9BF26-F1
#
_cell.length_a   1.000
_cell.length_b   1.000
_cell.length_c   1.000
_cell.angle_alpha   90.00
_cell.angle_beta   90.00
_cell.angle_gamma   90.00
#
_symmetry.space_group_name_H-M   'P 1'
#
loop_
_entity.id
_entity.type
_entity.pdbx_description
1 polymer ?
#
loop_
_entity_poly.entity_id
_entity_poly.type
_entity_poly.pdbx_seq_one_letter_code
_entity_poly.pdbx_strand_id
1 'polypeptide(L)'
;MVFLYLISKGCENMEKSLEQLKQEYEKTTVLLEREKRKMQRLKNRQAYLENGSRKQRTHRLITRGAAIESIAQQTKELTETEFYSLMESILNLPQAEHFIRSAAENHARISGQEKGGD
;
A
#
# COMPACT_ATOMS: atom_id res chain seq x y z
N MET A 1 22.20 67.31 -12.55
CA MET A 1 21.16 67.02 -11.53
C MET A 1 20.19 65.92 -11.97
N VAL A 2 19.61 65.96 -13.18
CA VAL A 2 18.65 64.93 -13.66
C VAL A 2 19.25 63.53 -13.83
N PHE A 3 20.48 63.42 -14.32
CA PHE A 3 21.13 62.13 -14.59
C PHE A 3 21.41 61.31 -13.30
N LEU A 4 21.91 61.97 -12.25
CA LEU A 4 22.14 61.35 -10.94
C LEU A 4 20.82 60.89 -10.29
N TYR A 5 19.73 61.66 -10.45
CA TYR A 5 18.42 61.28 -9.95
C TYR A 5 17.87 60.01 -10.62
N LEU A 6 18.05 59.87 -11.93
CA LEU A 6 17.63 58.67 -12.68
C LEU A 6 18.40 57.42 -12.26
N ILE A 7 19.72 57.54 -12.02
CA ILE A 7 20.54 56.43 -11.51
C ILE A 7 20.09 56.03 -10.11
N SER A 8 19.88 57.00 -9.21
CA SER A 8 19.38 56.75 -7.85
C SER A 8 18.03 56.03 -7.87
N LYS A 9 17.09 56.50 -8.71
CA LYS A 9 15.76 55.90 -8.88
C LYS A 9 15.84 54.46 -9.42
N GLY A 10 16.77 54.20 -10.35
CA GLY A 10 17.02 52.89 -10.91
C GLY A 10 17.55 51.90 -9.87
N CYS A 11 18.50 52.31 -9.03
CA CYS A 11 19.02 51.50 -7.93
C CYS A 11 17.93 51.17 -6.90
N GLU A 12 17.13 52.15 -6.48
CA GLU A 12 16.01 51.93 -5.53
C GLU A 12 14.98 50.92 -6.07
N ASN A 13 14.66 50.97 -7.36
CA ASN A 13 13.72 50.04 -7.99
C ASN A 13 14.30 48.62 -8.09
N MET A 14 15.61 48.50 -8.34
CA MET A 14 16.30 47.22 -8.42
C MET A 14 16.43 46.56 -7.03
N GLU A 15 16.69 47.33 -5.99
CA GLU A 15 16.70 46.85 -4.59
C GLU A 15 15.33 46.31 -4.18
N LYS A 16 14.25 47.04 -4.48
CA LYS A 16 12.87 46.58 -4.22
C LYS A 16 12.54 45.28 -4.96
N SER A 17 12.98 45.16 -6.22
CA SER A 17 12.78 43.94 -7.03
C SER A 17 13.55 42.74 -6.46
N LEU A 18 14.80 42.95 -6.02
CA LEU A 18 15.60 41.91 -5.35
C LEU A 18 14.97 41.46 -4.03
N GLU A 19 14.41 42.38 -3.26
CA GLU A 19 13.77 42.08 -2.00
C GLU A 19 12.46 41.27 -2.19
N GLN A 20 11.67 41.62 -3.21
CA GLN A 20 10.51 40.83 -3.63
C GLN A 20 10.91 39.41 -4.05
N LEU A 21 11.97 39.28 -4.86
CA LEU A 21 12.46 37.98 -5.31
C LEU A 21 12.95 37.11 -4.16
N LYS A 22 13.64 37.69 -3.17
CA LYS A 22 14.05 36.98 -1.94
C LYS A 22 12.85 36.50 -1.15
N GLN A 23 11.82 37.33 -0.98
CA GLN A 23 10.59 36.94 -0.28
C GLN A 23 9.85 35.81 -1.00
N GLU A 24 9.78 35.84 -2.33
CA GLU A 24 9.19 34.76 -3.12
C GLU A 24 10.00 33.46 -3.01
N TYR A 25 11.34 33.57 -3.02
CA TYR A 25 12.22 32.42 -2.80
C TYR A 25 12.02 31.79 -1.41
N GLU A 26 11.94 32.59 -0.35
CA GLU A 26 11.66 32.09 1.00
C GLU A 26 10.27 31.44 1.10
N LYS A 27 9.25 32.03 0.50
CA LYS A 27 7.90 31.43 0.47
C LYS A 27 7.89 30.09 -0.26
N THR A 28 8.57 30.01 -1.41
CA THR A 28 8.61 28.80 -2.23
C THR A 28 9.43 27.69 -1.56
N THR A 29 10.53 28.01 -0.87
CA THR A 29 11.31 27.01 -0.11
C THR A 29 10.52 26.42 1.05
N VAL A 30 9.78 27.24 1.81
CA VAL A 30 8.89 26.76 2.88
C VAL A 30 7.78 25.86 2.32
N LEU A 31 7.17 26.25 1.20
CA LEU A 31 6.16 25.41 0.53
C LEU A 31 6.75 24.08 0.05
N LEU A 32 7.95 24.10 -0.53
CA LEU A 32 8.64 22.90 -0.99
C LEU A 32 8.92 21.95 0.17
N GLU A 33 9.39 22.45 1.32
CA GLU A 33 9.59 21.63 2.51
C GLU A 33 8.29 21.04 3.04
N ARG A 34 7.20 21.80 2.98
CA ARG A 34 5.87 21.33 3.39
C ARG A 34 5.38 20.19 2.50
N GLU A 35 5.52 20.33 1.18
CA GLU A 35 5.17 19.29 0.21
C GLU A 35 6.07 18.06 0.33
N LYS A 36 7.38 18.22 0.56
CA LYS A 36 8.29 17.10 0.87
C LYS A 36 7.83 16.33 2.12
N ARG A 37 7.45 17.03 3.19
CA ARG A 37 6.90 16.41 4.40
C ARG A 37 5.56 15.71 4.15
N LYS A 38 4.70 16.26 3.29
CA LYS A 38 3.42 15.63 2.89
C LYS A 38 3.67 14.35 2.08
N MET A 39 4.58 14.40 1.11
CA MET A 39 5.01 13.25 0.32
C MET A 39 5.54 12.13 1.23
N GLN A 40 6.41 12.46 2.19
CA GLN A 40 6.97 11.47 3.11
C GLN A 40 5.88 10.78 3.95
N ARG A 41 4.89 11.54 4.45
CA ARG A 41 3.75 10.97 5.19
C ARG A 41 2.92 10.01 4.35
N LEU A 42 2.70 10.34 3.07
CA LEU A 42 1.98 9.47 2.15
C LEU A 42 2.76 8.19 1.88
N LYS A 43 4.08 8.27 1.63
CA LYS A 43 4.95 7.09 1.48
C LYS A 43 4.91 6.19 2.71
N ASN A 44 5.01 6.78 3.91
CA ASN A 44 4.93 6.01 5.15
C ASN A 44 3.55 5.34 5.32
N ARG A 45 2.46 6.03 4.96
CA ARG A 45 1.11 5.46 5.01
C ARG A 45 0.92 4.32 4.01
N GLN A 46 1.45 4.46 2.79
CA GLN A 46 1.46 3.39 1.81
C GLN A 46 2.21 2.16 2.34
N ALA A 47 3.44 2.34 2.82
CA ALA A 47 4.24 1.25 3.38
C ALA A 47 3.54 0.57 4.57
N TYR A 48 2.87 1.33 5.43
CA TYR A 48 2.09 0.76 6.54
C TYR A 48 0.94 -0.12 6.06
N LEU A 49 0.18 0.33 5.07
CA LEU A 49 -0.94 -0.44 4.51
C LEU A 49 -0.47 -1.70 3.76
N GLU A 50 0.61 -1.60 2.98
CA GLU A 50 1.23 -2.75 2.31
C GLU A 50 1.79 -3.77 3.31
N ASN A 51 2.45 -3.31 4.37
CA ASN A 51 2.94 -4.18 5.43
C ASN A 51 1.79 -4.83 6.21
N GLY A 52 0.72 -4.09 6.47
CA GLY A 52 -0.50 -4.61 7.09
C GLY A 52 -1.14 -5.72 6.27
N SER A 53 -1.30 -5.51 4.95
CA SER A 53 -1.87 -6.52 4.05
C SER A 53 -0.97 -7.75 3.92
N ARG A 54 0.36 -7.56 3.87
CA ARG A 54 1.32 -8.67 3.87
C ARG A 54 1.24 -9.48 5.16
N LYS A 55 1.21 -8.84 6.32
CA LYS A 55 1.10 -9.50 7.63
C LYS A 55 -0.20 -10.29 7.75
N GLN A 56 -1.32 -9.71 7.34
CA GLN A 56 -2.62 -10.40 7.32
C GLN A 56 -2.60 -11.60 6.36
N ARG A 57 -2.01 -11.46 5.17
CA ARG A 57 -1.85 -12.56 4.23
C ARG A 57 -1.00 -13.68 4.82
N THR A 58 0.17 -13.37 5.39
CA THR A 58 1.06 -14.36 6.00
C THR A 58 0.36 -15.11 7.14
N HIS A 59 -0.31 -14.39 8.04
CA HIS A 59 -1.07 -15.02 9.12
C HIS A 59 -2.13 -15.97 8.58
N ARG A 60 -2.94 -15.52 7.60
CA ARG A 60 -3.97 -16.36 6.96
C ARG A 60 -3.39 -17.62 6.33
N LEU A 61 -2.22 -17.53 5.67
CA LEU A 61 -1.57 -18.68 5.05
C LEU A 61 -1.07 -19.68 6.10
N ILE A 62 -0.44 -19.20 7.18
CA ILE A 62 0.03 -20.05 8.29
C ILE A 62 -1.15 -20.77 8.93
N THR A 63 -2.23 -20.06 9.26
CA THR A 63 -3.41 -20.67 9.88
C THR A 63 -4.05 -21.75 8.99
N ARG A 64 -4.13 -21.51 7.67
CA ARG A 64 -4.66 -22.51 6.74
C ARG A 64 -3.75 -23.72 6.58
N GLY A 65 -2.43 -23.51 6.52
CA GLY A 65 -1.45 -24.61 6.50
C GLY A 65 -1.55 -25.47 7.76
N ALA A 66 -1.60 -24.83 8.94
CA ALA A 66 -1.79 -25.51 10.22
C ALA A 66 -3.11 -26.30 10.29
N ALA A 67 -4.18 -25.81 9.66
CA ALA A 67 -5.44 -26.54 9.59
C ALA A 67 -5.32 -27.83 8.77
N ILE A 68 -4.61 -27.80 7.64
CA ILE A 68 -4.36 -29.01 6.82
C ILE A 68 -3.54 -30.01 7.62
N GLU A 69 -2.44 -29.57 8.22
CA GLU A 69 -1.58 -30.40 9.06
C GLU A 69 -2.32 -31.01 10.26
N SER A 70 -3.32 -30.31 10.80
CA SER A 70 -4.16 -30.83 11.89
C SER A 70 -5.15 -31.90 11.42
N ILE A 71 -5.60 -31.86 10.17
CA ILE A 71 -6.58 -32.81 9.60
C ILE A 71 -5.85 -34.04 9.03
N ALA A 72 -4.72 -33.81 8.36
CA ALA A 72 -3.92 -34.83 7.70
C ALA A 72 -2.50 -34.79 8.27
N GLN A 73 -2.32 -35.31 9.48
CA GLN A 73 -1.04 -35.26 10.22
C GLN A 73 0.15 -35.80 9.41
N GLN A 74 -0.08 -36.75 8.50
CA GLN A 74 0.93 -37.31 7.60
C GLN A 74 1.60 -36.25 6.71
N THR A 75 0.93 -35.11 6.45
CA THR A 75 1.51 -34.04 5.63
C THR A 75 2.64 -33.29 6.33
N LYS A 76 2.78 -33.42 7.65
CA LYS A 76 3.85 -32.75 8.43
C LYS A 76 5.25 -33.27 8.10
N GLU A 77 5.34 -34.52 7.69
CA GLU A 77 6.61 -35.16 7.36
C GLU A 77 7.03 -34.88 5.90
N LEU A 78 6.13 -34.34 5.08
CA LEU A 78 6.40 -34.02 3.69
C LEU A 78 7.24 -32.75 3.60
N THR A 79 8.22 -32.78 2.70
CA THR A 79 8.89 -31.57 2.23
C THR A 79 7.91 -30.66 1.49
N GLU A 80 8.26 -29.38 1.34
CA GLU A 80 7.45 -28.41 0.60
C GLU A 80 7.13 -28.91 -0.82
N THR A 81 8.10 -29.48 -1.54
CA THR A 81 7.91 -30.02 -2.89
C THR A 81 6.94 -31.21 -2.91
N GLU A 82 7.09 -32.16 -1.99
CA GLU A 82 6.20 -33.32 -1.90
C GLU A 82 4.77 -32.91 -1.55
N PHE A 83 4.62 -31.94 -0.66
CA PHE A 83 3.33 -31.36 -0.33
C PHE A 83 2.67 -30.70 -1.55
N TYR A 84 3.42 -29.93 -2.35
CA TYR A 84 2.88 -29.36 -3.58
C TYR A 84 2.47 -30.44 -4.59
N SER A 85 3.29 -31.46 -4.83
CA SER A 85 2.94 -32.57 -5.73
C SER A 85 1.69 -33.34 -5.26
N LEU A 86 1.54 -33.53 -3.95
CA LEU A 86 0.33 -34.10 -3.36
C LEU A 86 -0.90 -33.23 -3.66
N MET A 87 -0.81 -31.92 -3.42
CA MET A 87 -1.92 -30.99 -3.66
C MET A 87 -2.29 -30.93 -5.14
N GLU A 88 -1.32 -30.91 -6.05
CA GLU A 88 -1.59 -31.00 -7.50
C GLU A 88 -2.32 -32.29 -7.86
N SER A 89 -1.88 -33.43 -7.33
CA SER A 89 -2.50 -34.73 -7.57
C SER A 89 -3.96 -34.76 -7.08
N ILE A 90 -4.23 -34.21 -5.89
CA ILE A 90 -5.58 -34.09 -5.34
C ILE A 90 -6.44 -33.16 -6.19
N LEU A 91 -5.91 -32.00 -6.60
CA LEU A 91 -6.64 -31.00 -7.37
C LEU A 91 -6.92 -31.44 -8.82
N ASN A 92 -6.16 -32.40 -9.35
CA ASN A 92 -6.42 -33.03 -10.65
C ASN A 92 -7.56 -34.08 -10.61
N LEU A 93 -8.09 -34.42 -9.43
CA LEU A 93 -9.25 -35.30 -9.33
C LEU A 93 -10.50 -34.59 -9.88
N PRO A 94 -11.36 -35.26 -10.69
CA PRO A 94 -12.55 -34.64 -11.28
C PRO A 94 -13.49 -33.98 -10.26
N GLN A 95 -13.53 -34.50 -9.03
CA GLN A 95 -14.41 -34.03 -7.96
C GLN A 95 -13.85 -32.81 -7.21
N ALA A 96 -12.54 -32.54 -7.31
CA ALA A 96 -11.88 -31.48 -6.54
C ALA A 96 -12.46 -30.10 -6.90
N GLU A 97 -12.64 -29.82 -8.19
CA GLU A 97 -13.22 -28.56 -8.64
C GLU A 97 -14.64 -28.35 -8.09
N HIS A 98 -15.47 -29.41 -8.10
CA HIS A 98 -16.82 -29.35 -7.55
C HIS A 98 -16.80 -29.01 -6.05
N PHE A 99 -15.93 -29.64 -5.26
CA PHE A 99 -15.81 -29.34 -3.83
C PHE A 99 -15.36 -27.91 -3.56
N ILE A 100 -14.37 -27.41 -4.32
CA ILE A 100 -13.88 -26.03 -4.19
C ILE A 100 -14.99 -25.03 -4.52
N ARG A 101 -15.70 -25.26 -5.62
CA ARG A 101 -16.80 -24.40 -6.06
C ARG A 101 -17.93 -24.39 -5.03
N SER A 102 -18.37 -25.57 -4.59
CA SER A 102 -19.44 -25.68 -3.59
C SER A 102 -19.07 -24.98 -2.27
N ALA A 103 -17.83 -25.13 -1.79
CA ALA A 103 -17.36 -24.43 -0.59
C ALA A 103 -17.37 -22.90 -0.77
N ALA A 104 -16.96 -22.40 -1.94
CA ALA A 104 -16.98 -20.96 -2.24
C ALA A 104 -18.41 -20.40 -2.34
N GLU A 105 -19.33 -21.11 -3.00
CA GLU A 105 -20.74 -20.74 -3.12
C GLU A 105 -21.44 -20.73 -1.76
N ASN A 106 -21.18 -21.74 -0.91
CA ASN A 106 -21.72 -21.80 0.45
C ASN A 106 -21.24 -20.61 1.29
N HIS A 107 -19.96 -20.25 1.20
CA HIS A 107 -19.44 -19.06 1.88
C HIS A 107 -20.11 -17.77 1.37
N ALA A 108 -20.30 -17.63 0.06
CA ALA A 108 -20.98 -16.47 -0.53
C ALA A 108 -22.43 -16.36 -0.06
N ARG A 109 -23.16 -17.48 0.04
CA ARG A 109 -24.53 -17.50 0.60
C ARG A 109 -24.58 -17.04 2.05
N ILE A 110 -23.72 -17.60 2.91
CA ILE A 110 -23.71 -17.27 4.35
C ILE A 110 -23.36 -15.78 4.54
N SER A 111 -22.29 -15.31 3.89
CA SER A 111 -21.86 -13.91 4.00
C SER A 111 -22.83 -12.90 3.35
N GLY A 112 -23.64 -13.33 2.38
CA GLY A 112 -24.73 -12.54 1.80
C GLY A 112 -25.96 -12.45 2.70
N GLN A 113 -26.28 -13.52 3.44
CA GLN A 113 -27.41 -13.55 4.38
C GLN A 113 -27.16 -12.68 5.62
N GLU A 114 -25.91 -12.60 6.10
CA GLU A 114 -25.53 -11.73 7.23
C GLU A 114 -25.64 -10.22 6.93
N LYS A 115 -25.70 -9.82 5.66
CA LYS A 115 -25.78 -8.41 5.24
C LYS A 115 -27.20 -7.91 4.94
N GLY A 116 -28.20 -8.79 5.01
CA GLY A 116 -29.61 -8.48 4.71
C GLY A 116 -30.51 -8.36 5.93
N GLY A 117 -29.94 -8.33 7.14
CA GLY A 117 -30.66 -8.18 8.40
C GLY A 117 -30.27 -6.90 9.11
N ASP A 118 -30.78 -5.77 8.60
CA ASP A 118 -30.91 -4.50 9.33
C ASP A 118 -32.12 -3.74 8.77
#